data_AF-B7RH45-F1
#
_entry.id   AF-B7RH45-F1
#
_cell.length_a   1.000
_cell.length_b   1.000
_cell.length_c   1.000
_cell.angle_alpha   90.00
_cell.angle_beta   90.00
_cell.angle_gamma   90.00
#
_symmetry.space_group_name_H-M   'P 1'
#
loop_
_entity.id
_entity.type
_entity.pdbx_description
1 polymer ?
#
loop_
_entity_poly.entity_id
_entity_poly.type
_entity_poly.pdbx_seq_one_letter_code
_entity_poly.pdbx_strand_id
1 'polypeptide(L)'
;MTDESVSPKRNPIGRVLVWVLFFQLALAGLLFWGDLRDGLRLPGFGPRAPQLTEPVRPGDQTRRFDPDRAPPGGRPMPSSPLPDRLTLTVVEGGNRALLEGGILPGDAERIEKQLADLAPKPEGVILNSPGGSVQDALMLGRYLRQAELTTALRSGDICYSACPYLLAAGTSRTIPDDASVGVHQHYFGESTLLPAFVAVDDIQRGQGEVMTYLDGMGIDPLVMQHALVTPPNEIYVLLPEELTRYGFTEE
;
A
#
# COMPACT_ATOMS: atom_id res chain seq x y z
N MET A 1 69.01 -47.17 -1.05
CA MET A 1 67.58 -47.09 -1.40
C MET A 1 66.83 -47.01 -0.08
N THR A 2 66.64 -45.79 0.42
CA THR A 2 65.95 -45.53 1.69
C THR A 2 64.73 -44.68 1.37
N ASP A 3 63.57 -45.28 1.60
CA ASP A 3 62.24 -44.75 1.36
C ASP A 3 61.89 -43.77 2.50
N GLU A 4 61.79 -42.48 2.20
CA GLU A 4 61.30 -41.46 3.13
C GLU A 4 59.77 -41.46 3.09
N SER A 5 59.16 -42.03 4.13
CA SER A 5 57.72 -41.96 4.35
C SER A 5 57.29 -40.52 4.69
N VAL A 6 56.74 -39.80 3.71
CA VAL A 6 56.15 -38.47 3.90
C VAL A 6 54.80 -38.61 4.61
N SER A 7 54.75 -38.26 5.90
CA SER A 7 53.50 -38.16 6.66
C SER A 7 52.65 -36.99 6.14
N PRO A 8 51.34 -37.16 5.88
CA PRO A 8 50.52 -36.12 5.26
C PRO A 8 50.34 -34.93 6.23
N LYS A 9 50.73 -33.73 5.79
CA LYS A 9 50.51 -32.48 6.54
C LYS A 9 49.01 -32.25 6.69
N ARG A 10 48.51 -32.33 7.93
CA ARG A 10 47.12 -31.97 8.29
C ARG A 10 46.83 -30.56 7.81
N ASN A 11 45.89 -30.41 6.87
CA ASN A 11 45.48 -29.13 6.30
C ASN A 11 44.66 -28.34 7.34
N PRO A 12 45.24 -27.32 8.01
CA PRO A 12 44.55 -26.59 9.08
C PRO A 12 43.38 -25.77 8.53
N ILE A 13 43.46 -25.34 7.27
CA ILE A 13 42.41 -24.58 6.57
C ILE A 13 41.18 -25.47 6.35
N GLY A 14 41.38 -26.74 5.96
CA GLY A 14 40.30 -27.70 5.81
C GLY A 14 39.54 -27.95 7.12
N ARG A 15 40.23 -27.98 8.26
CA ARG A 15 39.58 -28.10 9.58
C ARG A 15 38.75 -26.87 9.93
N VAL A 16 39.25 -25.67 9.64
CA VAL A 16 38.51 -24.43 9.90
C VAL A 16 37.24 -24.36 9.04
N LEU A 17 37.34 -24.70 7.75
CA LEU A 17 36.18 -24.73 6.85
C LEU A 17 35.12 -25.74 7.30
N VAL A 18 35.54 -26.92 7.78
CA VAL A 18 34.62 -27.91 8.35
C VAL A 18 33.92 -27.37 9.60
N TRP A 19 34.63 -26.68 10.50
CA TRP A 19 34.02 -26.06 11.67
C TRP A 19 33.03 -24.95 11.32
N VAL A 20 33.35 -24.11 10.32
CA VAL A 20 32.43 -23.09 9.81
C VAL A 20 31.18 -23.74 9.24
N LEU A 21 31.31 -24.82 8.47
CA LEU A 21 30.17 -25.55 7.92
C LEU A 21 29.28 -26.14 9.02
N PHE A 22 29.87 -26.76 10.05
CA PHE A 22 29.11 -27.27 11.19
C PHE A 22 28.38 -26.15 11.94
N PHE A 23 29.02 -25.00 12.13
CA PHE A 23 28.40 -23.85 12.74
C PHE A 23 27.22 -23.33 11.90
N GLN A 24 27.39 -23.23 10.58
CA GLN A 24 26.32 -22.82 9.65
C GLN A 24 25.13 -23.79 9.68
N LEU A 25 25.39 -25.10 9.70
CA LEU A 25 24.33 -26.12 9.79
C LEU A 25 23.62 -26.09 11.14
N ALA A 26 24.33 -25.85 12.24
CA ALA A 26 23.74 -25.70 13.56
C ALA A 26 22.85 -24.45 13.65
N LEU A 27 23.31 -23.33 13.08
CA LEU A 27 22.52 -22.09 13.00
C LEU A 27 21.27 -22.29 12.13
N ALA A 28 21.40 -22.92 10.96
CA ALA A 28 20.27 -23.23 10.09
C ALA A 28 19.26 -24.16 10.80
N GLY A 29 19.73 -25.17 11.52
CA GLY A 29 18.88 -26.05 12.32
C GLY A 29 18.16 -25.32 13.45
N LEU A 30 18.82 -24.38 14.13
CA LEU A 30 18.21 -23.54 15.16
C LEU A 30 17.13 -22.62 14.60
N LEU A 31 17.39 -21.96 13.47
CA LEU A 31 16.41 -21.11 12.79
C LEU A 31 15.20 -21.92 12.32
N PHE A 32 15.43 -23.08 11.69
CA PHE A 32 14.37 -23.97 11.24
C PHE A 32 13.53 -24.52 12.40
N TRP A 33 14.16 -24.84 13.53
CA TRP A 33 13.46 -25.29 14.73
C TRP A 33 12.67 -24.15 15.41
N GLY A 34 13.17 -22.92 15.32
CA GLY A 34 12.42 -21.71 15.70
C GLY A 34 11.15 -21.56 14.87
N ASP A 35 11.27 -21.58 13.53
CA ASP A 35 10.13 -21.51 12.61
C ASP A 35 9.12 -22.65 12.81
N LEU A 36 9.58 -23.85 13.18
CA LEU A 36 8.71 -24.99 13.50
C LEU A 36 7.90 -24.78 14.79
N ARG A 37 8.47 -24.11 15.79
CA ARG A 37 7.76 -23.76 17.03
C ARG A 37 6.77 -22.63 16.83
N ASP A 38 7.12 -21.66 15.98
CA ASP A 38 6.28 -20.50 15.65
C ASP A 38 5.26 -20.81 14.53
N GLY A 39 5.30 -22.03 13.99
CA GLY A 39 4.39 -22.55 12.98
C GLY A 39 4.89 -22.28 11.56
N LEU A 40 5.41 -23.32 10.89
CA LEU A 40 5.74 -23.30 9.47
C LEU A 40 4.50 -22.93 8.64
N ARG A 41 4.42 -21.67 8.20
CA ARG A 41 3.45 -21.24 7.17
C ARG A 41 3.97 -21.69 5.81
N LEU A 42 3.51 -22.84 5.35
CA LEU A 42 3.66 -23.24 3.95
C LEU A 42 3.03 -22.16 3.05
N PRO A 43 3.63 -21.82 1.88
CA PRO A 43 2.96 -20.96 0.91
C PRO A 43 1.63 -21.60 0.53
N GLY A 44 0.53 -20.96 0.95
CA GLY A 44 -0.80 -21.50 0.79
C GLY A 44 -1.20 -21.53 -0.69
N PHE A 45 -1.48 -22.72 -1.22
CA PHE A 45 -2.27 -22.90 -2.44
C PHE A 45 -3.76 -22.71 -2.11
N GLY A 46 -4.13 -21.55 -1.58
CA GLY A 46 -5.52 -21.11 -1.53
C GLY A 46 -6.01 -20.74 -2.94
N PRO A 47 -7.33 -20.73 -3.22
CA PRO A 47 -7.82 -20.14 -4.45
C PRO A 47 -7.34 -18.70 -4.48
N ARG A 48 -6.49 -18.39 -5.47
CA ARG A 48 -5.93 -17.06 -5.63
C ARG A 48 -7.10 -16.09 -5.81
N ALA A 49 -7.12 -14.98 -5.07
CA ALA A 49 -8.20 -14.00 -5.13
C ALA A 49 -8.62 -13.68 -6.59
N PRO A 50 -9.89 -13.35 -6.85
CA PRO A 50 -10.37 -12.95 -8.18
C PRO A 50 -9.60 -11.73 -8.73
N GLN A 51 -9.64 -11.54 -10.05
CA GLN A 51 -9.03 -10.37 -10.68
C GLN A 51 -9.85 -9.10 -10.42
N LEU A 52 -9.20 -7.93 -10.44
CA LEU A 52 -9.86 -6.62 -10.26
C LEU A 52 -10.99 -6.33 -11.25
N THR A 53 -10.99 -7.01 -12.40
CA THR A 53 -12.02 -6.88 -13.43
C THR A 53 -13.28 -7.69 -13.14
N GLU A 54 -13.25 -8.59 -12.16
CA GLU A 54 -14.39 -9.42 -11.79
C GLU A 54 -15.34 -8.65 -10.85
N PRO A 55 -16.68 -8.75 -11.04
CA PRO A 55 -17.64 -8.07 -10.19
C PRO A 55 -17.45 -8.37 -8.70
N VAL A 56 -17.63 -7.36 -7.85
CA VAL A 56 -17.52 -7.49 -6.39
C VAL A 56 -18.88 -7.85 -5.80
N ARG A 57 -18.89 -8.80 -4.84
CA ARG A 57 -20.10 -9.23 -4.12
C ARG A 57 -19.83 -9.26 -2.61
N PRO A 58 -20.85 -9.08 -1.76
CA PRO A 58 -20.71 -9.26 -0.32
C PRO A 58 -20.09 -10.63 0.03
N GLY A 59 -19.00 -10.61 0.79
CA GLY A 59 -18.23 -11.80 1.19
C GLY A 59 -17.14 -12.23 0.21
N ASP A 60 -17.01 -11.55 -0.94
CA ASP A 60 -15.99 -11.76 -1.96
C ASP A 60 -15.44 -10.39 -2.41
N GLN A 61 -14.92 -9.61 -1.48
CA GLN A 61 -14.39 -8.26 -1.74
C GLN A 61 -12.88 -8.22 -2.01
N THR A 62 -12.15 -9.26 -1.62
CA THR A 62 -10.71 -9.33 -1.79
C THR A 62 -10.35 -9.66 -3.25
N ARG A 63 -9.51 -8.84 -3.86
CA ARG A 63 -9.06 -8.97 -5.25
C ARG A 63 -7.55 -9.01 -5.30
N ARG A 64 -6.96 -9.60 -6.34
CA ARG A 64 -5.52 -9.45 -6.55
C ARG A 64 -5.15 -8.03 -6.89
N PHE A 65 -4.06 -7.58 -6.32
CA PHE A 65 -3.60 -6.23 -6.49
C PHE A 65 -2.12 -6.20 -6.84
N ASP A 66 -1.82 -5.46 -7.90
CA ASP A 66 -0.47 -5.13 -8.36
C ASP A 66 -0.50 -3.62 -8.66
N PRO A 67 0.15 -2.77 -7.86
CA PRO A 67 0.12 -1.32 -8.03
C PRO A 67 0.54 -0.88 -9.44
N ASP A 68 1.50 -1.59 -10.04
CA ASP A 68 2.06 -1.28 -11.36
C ASP A 68 1.12 -1.70 -12.51
N ARG A 69 0.09 -2.48 -12.18
CA ARG A 69 -0.86 -3.04 -13.15
C ARG A 69 -2.31 -2.85 -12.75
N ALA A 70 -2.61 -1.96 -11.80
CA ALA A 70 -3.97 -1.73 -11.32
C ALA A 70 -4.83 -1.23 -12.50
N PRO A 71 -5.79 -2.03 -13.00
CA PRO A 71 -6.70 -1.58 -14.04
C PRO A 71 -7.70 -0.59 -13.42
N PRO A 72 -8.13 0.44 -14.14
CA PRO A 72 -9.27 1.24 -13.71
C PRO A 72 -10.54 0.42 -13.78
N GLY A 73 -11.49 0.74 -12.90
CA GLY A 73 -12.73 0.00 -12.72
C GLY A 73 -13.68 0.13 -13.92
N GLY A 74 -14.42 -0.95 -14.19
CA GLY A 74 -15.80 -0.87 -14.67
C GLY A 74 -16.13 -0.61 -16.15
N ARG A 75 -15.25 -0.06 -17.02
CA ARG A 75 -15.54 0.18 -18.48
C ARG A 75 -14.29 0.03 -19.37
N PRO A 76 -14.42 -0.11 -20.72
CA PRO A 76 -13.27 -0.15 -21.61
C PRO A 76 -12.58 1.22 -21.66
N MET A 77 -11.46 1.29 -20.93
CA MET A 77 -10.36 2.25 -20.96
C MET A 77 -10.07 2.97 -22.30
N PRO A 78 -9.58 4.21 -22.30
CA PRO A 78 -8.43 4.54 -23.13
C PRO A 78 -7.22 3.74 -22.58
N SER A 79 -6.61 2.90 -23.40
CA SER A 79 -5.65 1.83 -23.07
C SER A 79 -4.31 2.23 -22.44
N SER A 80 -4.18 3.40 -21.80
CA SER A 80 -2.92 3.87 -21.23
C SER A 80 -2.79 3.48 -19.76
N PRO A 81 -1.65 2.91 -19.33
CA PRO A 81 -1.37 2.69 -17.90
C PRO A 81 -1.35 4.02 -17.14
N LEU A 82 -1.70 3.97 -15.85
CA LEU A 82 -1.57 5.13 -14.96
C LEU A 82 -0.11 5.58 -14.88
N PRO A 83 0.17 6.87 -14.68
CA PRO A 83 1.53 7.34 -14.47
C PRO A 83 2.17 6.69 -13.23
N ASP A 84 3.46 6.35 -13.31
CA ASP A 84 4.22 5.79 -12.18
C ASP A 84 4.25 6.72 -10.95
N ARG A 85 4.13 8.03 -11.20
CA ARG A 85 4.18 9.08 -10.18
C ARG A 85 2.96 9.99 -10.28
N LEU A 86 2.50 10.50 -9.15
CA LEU A 86 1.30 11.31 -9.04
C LEU A 86 1.44 12.57 -9.90
N THR A 87 0.56 12.74 -10.88
CA THR A 87 0.53 13.90 -11.75
C THR A 87 -0.64 14.80 -11.38
N LEU A 88 -0.47 16.11 -11.54
CA LEU A 88 -1.56 17.07 -11.41
C LEU A 88 -1.89 17.61 -12.80
N THR A 89 -3.16 17.48 -13.20
CA THR A 89 -3.69 18.09 -14.42
C THR A 89 -4.91 18.94 -14.07
N VAL A 90 -4.93 20.19 -14.53
CA VAL A 90 -6.10 21.06 -14.38
C VAL A 90 -7.19 20.61 -15.34
N VAL A 91 -8.39 20.39 -14.81
CA VAL A 91 -9.56 19.92 -15.56
C VAL A 91 -10.76 20.84 -15.30
N GLU A 92 -11.87 20.59 -16.00
CA GLU A 92 -13.12 21.37 -15.83
C GLU A 92 -12.90 22.89 -15.97
N GLY A 93 -12.07 23.30 -16.93
CA GLY A 93 -11.79 24.70 -17.20
C GLY A 93 -11.05 25.44 -16.08
N GLY A 94 -10.41 24.74 -15.14
CA GLY A 94 -9.75 25.35 -13.99
C GLY A 94 -10.40 25.01 -12.65
N ASN A 95 -11.62 24.49 -12.65
CA ASN A 95 -12.40 24.34 -11.43
C ASN A 95 -11.92 23.18 -10.54
N ARG A 96 -11.31 22.15 -11.14
CA ARG A 96 -10.77 20.99 -10.41
C ARG A 96 -9.39 20.62 -10.90
N ALA A 97 -8.64 19.95 -10.03
CA ALA A 97 -7.37 19.32 -10.38
C ALA A 97 -7.49 17.80 -10.34
N LEU A 98 -7.15 17.11 -11.43
CA LEU A 98 -7.01 15.66 -11.47
C LEU A 98 -5.64 15.27 -10.94
N LEU A 99 -5.63 14.43 -9.89
CA LEU A 99 -4.45 13.78 -9.34
C LEU A 99 -4.45 12.32 -9.78
N GLU A 100 -3.51 11.97 -10.66
CA GLU A 100 -3.49 10.66 -11.31
C GLU A 100 -2.11 10.00 -11.23
N GLY A 101 -2.06 8.71 -10.85
CA GLY A 101 -0.83 7.91 -10.79
C GLY A 101 -0.39 7.50 -9.38
N GLY A 102 0.78 6.87 -9.28
CA GLY A 102 1.35 6.36 -8.03
C GLY A 102 1.82 7.47 -7.08
N ILE A 103 1.46 7.39 -5.79
CA ILE A 103 1.88 8.36 -4.78
C ILE A 103 3.30 8.00 -4.32
N LEU A 104 4.29 8.82 -4.63
CA LEU A 104 5.69 8.55 -4.29
C LEU A 104 6.24 9.52 -3.24
N PRO A 105 7.32 9.15 -2.52
CA PRO A 105 8.03 10.06 -1.62
C PRO A 105 8.34 11.43 -2.24
N GLY A 106 7.89 12.49 -1.57
CA GLY A 106 8.06 13.89 -2.00
C GLY A 106 6.92 14.42 -2.89
N ASP A 107 5.89 13.62 -3.16
CA ASP A 107 4.73 14.09 -3.91
C ASP A 107 3.85 15.03 -3.10
N ALA A 108 3.81 14.92 -1.78
CA ALA A 108 3.00 15.82 -0.96
C ALA A 108 3.40 17.29 -1.16
N GLU A 109 4.68 17.61 -0.92
CA GLU A 109 5.21 18.97 -1.06
C GLU A 109 5.08 19.48 -2.51
N ARG A 110 5.38 18.61 -3.48
CA ARG A 110 5.33 18.98 -4.91
C ARG A 110 3.90 19.30 -5.37
N ILE A 111 2.93 18.45 -5.03
CA ILE A 111 1.54 18.63 -5.43
C ILE A 111 0.90 19.79 -4.67
N GLU A 112 1.19 19.93 -3.37
CA GLU A 112 0.78 21.09 -2.58
C GLU A 112 1.21 22.40 -3.24
N LYS A 113 2.49 22.52 -3.61
CA LYS A 113 2.99 23.70 -4.30
C LYS A 113 2.28 23.95 -5.62
N GLN A 114 2.09 22.89 -6.42
CA GLN A 114 1.37 23.00 -7.70
C GLN A 114 -0.06 23.49 -7.50
N LEU A 115 -0.81 22.97 -6.52
CA LEU A 115 -2.16 23.42 -6.20
C LEU A 115 -2.19 24.86 -5.71
N ALA A 116 -1.23 25.25 -4.86
CA ALA A 116 -1.13 26.61 -4.33
C ALA A 116 -0.83 27.66 -5.43
N ASP A 117 -0.08 27.28 -6.47
CA ASP A 117 0.29 28.13 -7.59
C ASP A 117 -0.83 28.28 -8.66
N LEU A 118 -1.93 27.51 -8.57
CA LEU A 118 -3.05 27.61 -9.52
C LEU A 118 -3.86 28.89 -9.35
N ALA A 119 -4.20 29.51 -10.49
CA ALA A 119 -5.12 30.64 -10.59
C ALA A 119 -6.10 30.44 -11.76
N PRO A 120 -7.42 30.33 -11.51
CA PRO A 120 -8.08 30.36 -10.21
C PRO A 120 -7.72 29.14 -9.35
N LYS A 121 -7.93 29.25 -8.03
CA LYS A 121 -7.81 28.10 -7.12
C LYS A 121 -8.91 27.08 -7.43
N PRO A 122 -8.60 25.78 -7.51
CA PRO A 122 -9.61 24.76 -7.73
C PRO A 122 -10.52 24.63 -6.50
N GLU A 123 -11.78 24.24 -6.71
CA GLU A 123 -12.75 23.92 -5.67
C GLU A 123 -12.55 22.50 -5.10
N GLY A 124 -11.83 21.65 -5.84
CA GLY A 124 -11.58 20.29 -5.43
C GLY A 124 -10.61 19.53 -6.31
N VAL A 125 -10.30 18.32 -5.87
CA VAL A 125 -9.47 17.37 -6.61
C VAL A 125 -10.29 16.17 -7.08
N ILE A 126 -9.90 15.61 -8.22
CA ILE A 126 -10.37 14.31 -8.70
C ILE A 126 -9.21 13.34 -8.51
N LEU A 127 -9.45 12.13 -8.00
CA LEU A 127 -8.41 11.16 -7.70
C LEU A 127 -8.53 9.95 -8.64
N ASN A 128 -7.40 9.49 -9.18
CA ASN A 128 -7.29 8.21 -9.87
C ASN A 128 -5.91 7.59 -9.59
N SER A 129 -5.81 6.72 -8.58
CA SER A 129 -4.51 6.29 -8.07
C SER A 129 -4.52 4.85 -7.53
N PRO A 130 -3.48 4.05 -7.83
CA PRO A 130 -3.24 2.78 -7.17
C PRO A 130 -2.72 2.94 -5.72
N GLY A 131 -2.50 4.18 -5.27
CA GLY A 131 -1.90 4.50 -3.98
C GLY A 131 -0.38 4.58 -4.03
N GLY A 132 0.29 4.25 -2.92
CA GLY A 132 1.74 4.35 -2.78
C GLY A 132 2.15 4.77 -1.37
N SER A 133 2.97 5.80 -1.23
CA SER A 133 3.45 6.36 0.04
C SER A 133 2.29 6.84 0.91
N VAL A 134 2.07 6.15 2.03
CA VAL A 134 1.08 6.56 3.05
C VAL A 134 1.46 7.91 3.64
N GLN A 135 2.74 8.13 3.94
CA GLN A 135 3.20 9.39 4.52
C GLN A 135 2.84 10.58 3.63
N ASP A 136 3.10 10.49 2.33
CA ASP A 136 2.75 11.56 1.38
C ASP A 136 1.23 11.73 1.24
N ALA A 137 0.48 10.62 1.23
CA ALA A 137 -0.98 10.68 1.18
C ALA A 137 -1.57 11.41 2.41
N LEU A 138 -1.07 11.11 3.63
CA LEU A 138 -1.52 11.78 4.86
C LEU A 138 -1.12 13.26 4.90
N MET A 139 0.10 13.59 4.48
CA MET A 139 0.57 14.98 4.44
C MET A 139 -0.21 15.81 3.41
N LEU A 140 -0.32 15.32 2.17
CA LEU A 140 -1.09 15.99 1.13
C LEU A 140 -2.57 16.08 1.51
N GLY A 141 -3.14 15.03 2.10
CA GLY A 141 -4.53 15.03 2.55
C GLY A 141 -4.79 16.07 3.65
N ARG A 142 -3.87 16.26 4.61
CA ARG A 142 -3.97 17.36 5.59
C ARG A 142 -4.01 18.73 4.90
N TYR A 143 -3.19 18.94 3.88
CA TYR A 143 -3.25 20.16 3.06
C TYR A 143 -4.60 20.30 2.33
N LEU A 144 -5.10 19.25 1.67
CA LEU A 144 -6.39 19.29 0.95
C LEU A 144 -7.54 19.69 1.89
N ARG A 145 -7.58 19.11 3.10
CA ARG A 145 -8.57 19.45 4.12
C ARG A 145 -8.43 20.90 4.60
N GLN A 146 -7.20 21.35 4.86
CA GLN A 146 -6.94 22.73 5.30
C GLN A 146 -7.32 23.77 4.23
N ALA A 147 -7.14 23.42 2.95
CA ALA A 147 -7.53 24.24 1.81
C ALA A 147 -9.04 24.14 1.48
N GLU A 148 -9.82 23.43 2.29
CA GLU A 148 -11.27 23.22 2.14
C GLU A 148 -11.68 22.57 0.82
N LEU A 149 -10.77 21.81 0.20
CA LEU A 149 -11.00 21.20 -1.11
C LEU A 149 -11.96 20.01 -1.01
N THR A 150 -12.85 19.89 -2.00
CA THR A 150 -13.65 18.67 -2.18
C THR A 150 -12.83 17.58 -2.86
N THR A 151 -13.20 16.31 -2.68
CA THR A 151 -12.55 15.18 -3.36
C THR A 151 -13.59 14.38 -4.13
N ALA A 152 -13.23 13.88 -5.30
CA ALA A 152 -14.13 13.04 -6.09
C ALA A 152 -13.38 11.97 -6.88
N LEU A 153 -14.11 10.94 -7.29
CA LEU A 153 -13.72 10.00 -8.34
C LEU A 153 -14.60 10.23 -9.57
N ARG A 154 -14.08 9.98 -10.77
CA ARG A 154 -14.92 9.85 -11.98
C ARG A 154 -15.40 8.42 -12.12
N SER A 155 -16.37 8.23 -13.00
CA SER A 155 -16.85 6.90 -13.38
C SER A 155 -15.69 6.03 -13.85
N GLY A 156 -15.51 4.87 -13.19
CA GLY A 156 -14.42 3.94 -13.44
C GLY A 156 -13.05 4.29 -12.84
N ASP A 157 -12.87 5.45 -12.18
CA ASP A 157 -11.61 5.74 -11.49
C ASP A 157 -11.40 4.78 -10.32
N ILE A 158 -10.14 4.54 -9.97
CA ILE A 158 -9.75 3.74 -8.81
C ILE A 158 -9.07 4.60 -7.76
N CYS A 159 -9.27 4.23 -6.49
CA CYS A 159 -8.58 4.83 -5.36
C CYS A 159 -8.20 3.75 -4.38
N TYR A 160 -7.00 3.18 -4.56
CA TYR A 160 -6.51 2.03 -3.81
C TYR A 160 -5.36 2.37 -2.86
N SER A 161 -5.15 1.48 -1.89
CA SER A 161 -4.00 1.51 -0.98
C SER A 161 -3.95 2.82 -0.18
N ALA A 162 -3.04 3.75 -0.50
CA ALA A 162 -2.89 5.03 0.17
C ALA A 162 -3.82 6.12 -0.36
N CYS A 163 -4.39 5.96 -1.57
CA CYS A 163 -5.31 6.94 -2.16
C CYS A 163 -6.55 7.24 -1.29
N PRO A 164 -7.19 6.25 -0.63
CA PRO A 164 -8.32 6.50 0.26
C PRO A 164 -8.05 7.55 1.35
N TYR A 165 -6.80 7.76 1.76
CA TYR A 165 -6.45 8.84 2.68
C TYR A 165 -6.60 10.23 2.06
N LEU A 166 -6.24 10.39 0.77
CA LEU A 166 -6.52 11.62 0.02
C LEU A 166 -8.02 11.82 -0.18
N LEU A 167 -8.75 10.75 -0.51
CA LEU A 167 -10.21 10.80 -0.66
C LEU A 167 -10.90 11.19 0.66
N ALA A 168 -10.41 10.66 1.79
CA ALA A 168 -10.90 11.05 3.11
C ALA A 168 -10.68 12.54 3.39
N ALA A 169 -9.65 13.18 2.84
CA ALA A 169 -9.35 14.57 3.14
C ALA A 169 -10.43 15.57 2.67
N GLY A 170 -11.24 15.21 1.68
CA GLY A 170 -12.24 16.12 1.13
C GLY A 170 -13.23 16.63 2.18
N THR A 171 -13.61 17.90 2.09
CA THR A 171 -14.72 18.48 2.86
C THR A 171 -16.06 17.85 2.49
N SER A 172 -16.20 17.47 1.22
CA SER A 172 -17.21 16.55 0.71
C SER A 172 -16.56 15.58 -0.28
N ARG A 173 -17.23 14.43 -0.48
CA ARG A 173 -16.71 13.28 -1.22
C ARG A 173 -17.75 12.80 -2.22
N THR A 174 -17.36 12.62 -3.48
CA THR A 174 -18.23 12.09 -4.52
C THR A 174 -17.62 10.84 -5.13
N ILE A 175 -18.34 9.72 -5.04
CA ILE A 175 -17.89 8.41 -5.50
C ILE A 175 -18.99 7.82 -6.39
N PRO A 176 -18.80 7.74 -7.72
CA PRO A 176 -19.73 7.07 -8.62
C PRO A 176 -19.84 5.57 -8.34
N ASP A 177 -21.00 4.96 -8.63
CA ASP A 177 -21.28 3.54 -8.39
C ASP A 177 -20.29 2.57 -9.07
N ASP A 178 -19.67 3.00 -10.18
CA ASP A 178 -18.71 2.22 -10.95
C ASP A 178 -17.24 2.61 -10.70
N ALA A 179 -17.00 3.57 -9.79
CA ALA A 179 -15.67 3.82 -9.24
C ALA A 179 -15.36 2.84 -8.11
N SER A 180 -14.08 2.67 -7.78
CA SER A 180 -13.66 1.66 -6.81
C SER A 180 -12.71 2.23 -5.76
N VAL A 181 -13.02 1.98 -4.49
CA VAL A 181 -12.17 2.34 -3.34
C VAL A 181 -11.76 1.06 -2.64
N GLY A 182 -10.49 0.94 -2.33
CA GLY A 182 -9.96 -0.31 -1.79
C GLY A 182 -8.81 -0.09 -0.83
N VAL A 183 -8.75 -0.96 0.17
CA VAL A 183 -7.78 -0.90 1.27
C VAL A 183 -7.08 -2.25 1.43
N HIS A 184 -5.83 -2.21 1.88
CA HIS A 184 -5.00 -3.36 2.22
C HIS A 184 -3.93 -2.93 3.21
N GLN A 185 -3.11 -3.86 3.69
CA GLN A 185 -2.13 -3.52 4.69
C GLN A 185 -1.09 -2.55 4.13
N HIS A 186 -0.77 -1.51 4.91
CA HIS A 186 0.28 -0.57 4.58
C HIS A 186 1.51 -0.83 5.46
N TYR A 187 2.67 -0.94 4.83
CA TYR A 187 3.95 -0.93 5.54
C TYR A 187 4.49 0.50 5.56
N PHE A 188 4.59 1.07 6.75
CA PHE A 188 5.33 2.31 6.96
C PHE A 188 6.81 2.01 6.79
N GLY A 189 7.36 2.42 5.65
CA GLY A 189 8.77 2.41 5.30
C GLY A 189 9.65 1.42 6.06
N GLU A 190 9.94 0.26 5.48
CA GLU A 190 11.13 -0.48 5.86
C GLU A 190 12.00 -0.81 4.65
N SER A 191 13.23 -0.29 4.71
CA SER A 191 14.38 -1.09 4.28
C SER A 191 14.30 -2.42 4.98
N THR A 192 14.35 -3.51 4.21
CA THR A 192 14.38 -4.92 4.62
C THR A 192 15.57 -5.32 5.52
N LEU A 193 16.20 -4.35 6.19
CA LEU A 193 17.44 -4.44 6.95
C LEU A 193 17.25 -4.19 8.45
N LEU A 194 16.06 -3.77 8.90
CA LEU A 194 15.82 -3.50 10.33
C LEU A 194 15.44 -4.77 11.10
N PRO A 195 15.86 -4.89 12.38
CA PRO A 195 15.39 -5.97 13.24
C PRO A 195 13.86 -5.95 13.39
N ALA A 196 13.23 -7.12 13.36
CA ALA A 196 11.77 -7.27 13.39
C ALA A 196 11.06 -6.56 14.56
N PHE A 197 11.73 -6.33 15.69
CA PHE A 197 11.12 -5.61 16.82
C PHE A 197 11.03 -4.09 16.61
N VAL A 198 11.92 -3.51 15.80
CA VAL A 198 11.89 -2.08 15.42
C VAL A 198 10.74 -1.87 14.44
N ALA A 199 10.63 -2.76 13.45
CA ALA A 199 9.53 -2.82 12.51
C ALA A 199 8.17 -2.81 13.21
N VAL A 200 8.03 -3.52 14.34
CA VAL A 200 6.74 -3.65 15.06
C VAL A 200 6.35 -2.35 15.81
N ASP A 201 7.27 -1.64 16.46
CA ASP A 201 6.94 -0.35 17.14
C ASP A 201 6.53 0.73 16.12
N ASP A 202 7.26 0.79 15.00
CA ASP A 202 6.99 1.73 13.91
C ASP A 202 5.65 1.44 13.23
N ILE A 203 5.28 0.16 13.06
CA ILE A 203 3.96 -0.25 12.57
C ILE A 203 2.87 0.23 13.52
N GLN A 204 2.97 -0.03 14.83
CA GLN A 204 1.92 0.34 15.80
C GLN A 204 1.68 1.85 15.85
N ARG A 205 2.75 2.64 15.85
CA ARG A 205 2.66 4.11 15.78
C ARG A 205 2.00 4.57 14.49
N GLY A 206 2.42 4.02 13.35
CA GLY A 206 1.84 4.34 12.04
C GLY A 206 0.34 4.03 11.97
N GLN A 207 -0.10 2.90 12.55
CA GLN A 207 -1.54 2.60 12.63
C GLN A 207 -2.29 3.64 13.48
N GLY A 208 -1.74 4.03 14.64
CA GLY A 208 -2.35 5.07 15.47
C GLY A 208 -2.46 6.43 14.77
N GLU A 209 -1.46 6.80 13.98
CA GLU A 209 -1.50 8.02 13.16
C GLU A 209 -2.62 7.95 12.11
N VAL A 210 -2.76 6.83 11.41
CA VAL A 210 -3.82 6.62 10.42
C VAL A 210 -5.20 6.66 11.08
N MET A 211 -5.39 5.99 12.21
CA MET A 211 -6.65 6.03 12.94
C MET A 211 -7.04 7.47 13.30
N THR A 212 -6.08 8.23 13.84
CA THR A 212 -6.29 9.64 14.20
C THR A 212 -6.59 10.50 12.98
N TYR A 213 -5.91 10.24 11.86
CA TYR A 213 -6.15 10.93 10.60
C TYR A 213 -7.55 10.65 10.08
N LEU A 214 -7.97 9.38 10.00
CA LEU A 214 -9.30 8.99 9.50
C LEU A 214 -10.41 9.60 10.37
N ASP A 215 -10.29 9.50 11.70
CA ASP A 215 -11.24 10.10 12.63
C ASP A 215 -11.33 11.62 12.44
N GLY A 216 -10.18 12.31 12.33
CA GLY A 216 -10.12 13.75 12.06
C GLY A 216 -10.70 14.16 10.71
N MET A 217 -10.78 13.24 9.76
CA MET A 217 -11.45 13.45 8.47
C MET A 217 -12.94 13.10 8.50
N GLY A 218 -13.45 12.49 9.57
CA GLY A 218 -14.82 11.98 9.65
C GLY A 218 -15.01 10.66 8.92
N ILE A 219 -13.98 9.81 8.91
CA ILE A 219 -14.05 8.41 8.48
C ILE A 219 -13.96 7.54 9.72
N ASP A 220 -14.86 6.56 9.85
CA ASP A 220 -14.79 5.57 10.93
C ASP A 220 -13.50 4.75 10.80
N PRO A 221 -12.58 4.82 11.79
CA PRO A 221 -11.34 4.05 11.77
C PRO A 221 -11.54 2.54 11.68
N LEU A 222 -12.74 2.02 11.95
CA LEU A 222 -13.07 0.61 11.79
C LEU A 222 -12.87 0.09 10.36
N VAL A 223 -12.86 0.97 9.34
CA VAL A 223 -12.46 0.60 7.96
C VAL A 223 -11.10 -0.08 7.91
N MET A 224 -10.19 0.26 8.83
CA MET A 224 -8.85 -0.31 8.91
C MET A 224 -8.86 -1.81 9.20
N GLN A 225 -9.94 -2.39 9.73
CA GLN A 225 -10.03 -3.84 9.90
C GLN A 225 -9.85 -4.59 8.58
N HIS A 226 -10.38 -4.03 7.49
CA HIS A 226 -10.26 -4.60 6.14
C HIS A 226 -8.84 -4.42 5.59
N ALA A 227 -8.24 -3.26 5.84
CA ALA A 227 -6.87 -2.97 5.46
C ALA A 227 -5.91 -3.96 6.13
N LEU A 228 -5.96 -4.06 7.45
CA LEU A 228 -5.00 -4.81 8.27
C LEU A 228 -5.01 -6.33 8.03
N VAL A 229 -6.13 -6.88 7.57
CA VAL A 229 -6.25 -8.32 7.29
C VAL A 229 -6.00 -8.68 5.82
N THR A 230 -5.88 -7.69 4.94
CA THR A 230 -5.70 -7.92 3.51
C THR A 230 -4.22 -7.84 3.11
N PRO A 231 -3.64 -8.90 2.52
CA PRO A 231 -2.25 -8.96 2.06
C PRO A 231 -1.87 -7.84 1.07
N PRO A 232 -0.58 -7.48 0.90
CA PRO A 232 -0.17 -6.33 0.09
C PRO A 232 -0.32 -6.58 -1.42
N ASN A 233 -0.41 -7.86 -1.79
CA ASN A 233 -0.65 -8.35 -3.15
C ASN A 233 -2.15 -8.57 -3.42
N GLU A 234 -3.00 -8.10 -2.51
CA GLU A 234 -4.45 -8.16 -2.57
C GLU A 234 -5.03 -6.79 -2.16
N ILE A 235 -6.30 -6.56 -2.47
CA ILE A 235 -7.02 -5.35 -2.10
C ILE A 235 -8.43 -5.70 -1.72
N TYR A 236 -8.91 -5.19 -0.59
CA TYR A 236 -10.31 -5.30 -0.19
C TYR A 236 -11.05 -4.11 -0.79
N VAL A 237 -11.94 -4.39 -1.75
CA VAL A 237 -12.76 -3.35 -2.38
C VAL A 237 -13.99 -3.08 -1.51
N LEU A 238 -14.18 -1.83 -1.09
CA LEU A 238 -15.31 -1.42 -0.28
C LEU A 238 -16.59 -1.44 -1.12
N LEU A 239 -17.64 -2.05 -0.59
CA LEU A 239 -18.98 -1.98 -1.17
C LEU A 239 -19.61 -0.60 -0.95
N PRO A 240 -20.61 -0.19 -1.76
CA PRO A 240 -21.34 1.06 -1.55
C PRO A 240 -21.87 1.22 -0.13
N GLU A 241 -22.41 0.16 0.47
CA GLU A 241 -22.93 0.20 1.85
C GLU A 241 -21.80 0.35 2.89
N GLU A 242 -20.59 -0.13 2.57
CA GLU A 242 -19.41 0.06 3.42
C GLU A 242 -18.84 1.47 3.29
N LEU A 243 -18.86 2.06 2.09
CA LEU A 243 -18.49 3.47 1.88
C LEU A 243 -19.35 4.39 2.73
N THR A 244 -20.67 4.20 2.70
CA THR A 244 -21.58 4.96 3.56
C THR A 244 -21.37 4.64 5.04
N ARG A 245 -21.27 3.36 5.42
CA ARG A 245 -21.05 2.95 6.82
C ARG A 245 -19.81 3.60 7.44
N TYR A 246 -18.71 3.66 6.69
CA TYR A 246 -17.45 4.23 7.15
C TYR A 246 -17.35 5.75 6.93
N GLY A 247 -18.38 6.38 6.35
CA GLY A 247 -18.46 7.82 6.18
C GLY A 247 -17.79 8.37 4.91
N PHE A 248 -17.35 7.53 3.97
CA PHE A 248 -16.82 8.01 2.68
C PHE A 248 -17.87 8.72 1.82
N THR A 249 -19.15 8.38 2.01
CA THR A 249 -20.29 9.01 1.34
C THR A 249 -21.39 9.28 2.36
N GLU A 250 -22.21 10.29 2.10
CA GLU A 250 -23.43 10.53 2.87
C GLU A 250 -24.55 9.55 2.41
N GLU A 251 -25.52 9.29 3.29
CA GLU A 251 -26.77 8.57 2.94
C GLU A 251 -27.70 9.39 2.03
#